data_AF-A0A9C8AG07-F1
#
_entry.id   AF-A0A9C8AG07-F1
#
_cell.length_a   1.000
_cell.length_b   1.000
_cell.length_c   1.000
_cell.angle_alpha   90.00
_cell.angle_beta   90.00
_cell.angle_gamma   90.00
#
_symmetry.space_group_name_H-M   'P 1'
#
loop_
_entity.id
_entity.type
_entity.pdbx_description
1 polymer ?
#
loop_
_entity_poly.entity_id
_entity_poly.type
_entity_poly.pdbx_seq_one_letter_code
_entity_poly.pdbx_strand_id
1 'polypeptide(L)' 'MKFLLDTHIWLWSLLEPAKLEQKVIEVLENPQHELFISPISIWETLILAQKQRIILNPSAQEWI' A
#
# COMPACT_ATOMS: atom_id res chain seq x y z
N MET A 1 -0.44 -17.83 3.90
CA MET A 1 -0.27 -17.11 5.19
C MET A 1 -1.02 -15.78 5.12
N LYS A 2 -1.36 -15.16 6.25
CA LYS A 2 -2.08 -13.88 6.28
C LYS A 2 -1.15 -12.75 6.69
N PHE A 3 -1.13 -11.67 5.94
CA PHE A 3 -0.30 -10.49 6.21
C PHE A 3 -1.19 -9.24 6.29
N LEU A 4 -1.01 -8.46 7.36
CA LEU A 4 -1.55 -7.11 7.44
C LEU A 4 -0.45 -6.15 6.98
N LEU A 5 -0.73 -5.40 5.92
CA LEU A 5 0.22 -4.45 5.37
C LEU A 5 0.25 -3.19 6.24
N ASP A 6 1.46 -2.68 6.47
CA ASP A 6 1.63 -1.31 6.94
C ASP A 6 1.28 -0.33 5.80
N THR A 7 0.82 0.87 6.17
CA THR A 7 0.45 1.94 5.24
C THR A 7 1.57 2.23 4.23
N HIS A 8 2.85 2.24 4.66
CA HIS A 8 3.96 2.53 3.73
C HIS A 8 4.24 1.39 2.73
N ILE A 9 4.10 0.13 3.14
CA ILE A 9 4.30 -1.02 2.24
C ILE A 9 3.24 -1.02 1.15
N TRP A 10 1.99 -0.79 1.55
CA TRP A 10 0.89 -0.67 0.60
C TRP A 10 1.11 0.50 -0.37
N LEU A 11 1.42 1.70 0.14
CA LEU A 11 1.66 2.87 -0.71
C LEU A 11 2.83 2.67 -1.68
N TRP A 12 3.95 2.12 -1.22
CA TRP A 12 5.09 1.86 -2.10
C TRP A 12 4.80 0.77 -3.12
N SER A 13 4.06 -0.28 -2.76
CA SER A 13 3.67 -1.30 -3.74
C SER A 13 2.88 -0.74 -4.93
N LEU A 14 2.09 0.31 -4.72
CA LEU A 14 1.27 0.94 -5.75
C LEU A 14 2.00 2.06 -6.51
N LEU A 15 2.73 2.91 -5.78
CA LEU A 15 3.29 4.14 -6.34
C LEU A 15 4.75 4.01 -6.75
N GLU A 16 5.55 3.26 -5.98
CA GLU A 16 7.00 3.19 -6.12
C GLU A 16 7.55 1.82 -5.69
N PRO A 17 7.21 0.72 -6.39
CA PRO A 17 7.56 -0.64 -5.96
C PRO A 17 9.07 -0.87 -5.87
N ALA A 18 9.87 -0.07 -6.60
CA ALA A 18 11.33 -0.08 -6.51
C ALA A 18 11.89 0.30 -5.12
N LYS A 19 11.09 0.90 -4.24
CA LYS A 19 11.47 1.19 -2.84
C LYS A 19 11.34 -0.03 -1.92
N LEU A 20 10.67 -1.10 -2.37
CA LEU A 20 10.50 -2.31 -1.58
C LEU A 20 11.71 -3.24 -1.73
N GLU A 21 12.10 -3.85 -0.61
CA GLU A 21 13.09 -4.91 -0.63
C GLU A 21 12.56 -6.13 -1.39
N GLN A 22 13.44 -6.85 -2.08
CA GLN A 22 13.10 -8.03 -2.87
C GLN A 22 12.28 -9.07 -2.08
N LYS A 23 12.63 -9.28 -0.81
CA LYS A 23 11.90 -10.20 0.08
C LYS A 23 10.45 -9.76 0.33
N VAL A 24 10.20 -8.46 0.40
CA VAL A 24 8.83 -7.93 0.56
C VAL A 24 8.04 -8.14 -0.72
N ILE A 25 8.64 -7.87 -1.87
CA ILE A 25 8.02 -8.11 -3.19
C ILE A 25 7.63 -9.59 -3.33
N GLU A 26 8.53 -10.52 -2.99
CA GLU A 26 8.25 -11.95 -3.01
C GLU A 26 7.08 -12.36 -2.11
N VAL A 27 6.92 -11.70 -0.95
CA VAL A 27 5.78 -11.91 -0.06
C VAL A 27 4.48 -11.35 -0.66
N LEU A 28 4.53 -10.18 -1.29
CA LEU A 28 3.36 -9.53 -1.87
C LEU A 28 2.87 -10.23 -3.15
N GLU A 29 3.78 -10.75 -3.97
CA GLU A 29 3.45 -11.40 -5.25
C GLU A 29 3.06 -12.88 -5.11
N ASN A 30 3.29 -13.49 -3.95
CA ASN A 30 2.94 -14.89 -3.74
C ASN A 30 1.41 -15.07 -3.61
N PRO A 31 0.75 -15.77 -4.55
CA PRO A 31 -0.71 -15.93 -4.56
C PRO A 31 -1.25 -16.81 -3.42
N GLN A 32 -0.39 -17.53 -2.69
CA GLN A 32 -0.77 -18.28 -1.48
C GLN A 32 -0.85 -17.40 -0.23
N HIS A 33 -0.49 -16.12 -0.34
CA HIS A 33 -0.59 -15.14 0.72
C HIS A 33 -1.90 -14.36 0.61
N GLU A 34 -2.61 -14.25 1.73
CA GLU A 34 -3.75 -13.34 1.86
C GLU A 34 -3.23 -12.02 2.41
N LEU A 35 -3.40 -10.95 1.64
CA LEU A 35 -2.99 -9.60 2.02
C LEU A 35 -4.20 -8.81 2.53
N PHE A 36 -4.04 -8.16 3.68
CA PHE A 36 -5.04 -7.32 4.30
C PHE A 36 -4.50 -5.90 4.46
N ILE A 37 -5.39 -4.93 4.37
CA ILE A 37 -5.11 -3.53 4.68
C ILE A 37 -6.07 -3.08 5.77
N SER A 38 -5.57 -2.34 6.74
CA SER A 38 -6.43 -1.77 7.77
C SER A 38 -7.22 -0.58 7.20
N PRO A 39 -8.52 -0.42 7.55
CA PRO A 39 -9.26 0.80 7.22
C PRO A 39 -8.59 2.08 7.70
N ILE A 40 -7.80 2.01 8.79
CA ILE A 40 -7.04 3.18 9.27
C ILE A 40 -5.96 3.60 8.29
N SER A 41 -5.31 2.66 7.61
CA SER A 41 -4.27 2.93 6.60
C SER A 41 -4.84 3.70 5.41
N ILE A 42 -6.09 3.44 5.03
CA ILE A 42 -6.80 4.21 4.01
C ILE A 42 -6.97 5.67 4.49
N TRP A 43 -7.43 5.87 5.73
CA TRP A 43 -7.59 7.22 6.28
C TRP A 43 -6.26 7.98 6.37
N GLU A 44 -5.19 7.34 6.83
CA GLU A 44 -3.84 7.93 6.86
C GLU A 44 -3.37 8.37 5.47
N THR A 45 -3.55 7.53 4.46
CA THR A 45 -3.25 7.84 3.06
C THR A 45 -4.03 9.05 2.56
N LEU A 46 -5.33 9.12 2.85
CA LEU A 46 -6.18 10.26 2.47
C LEU A 46 -5.72 11.55 3.14
N ILE A 47 -5.34 11.51 4.43
CA ILE A 47 -4.80 12.66 5.15
C ILE A 47 -3.46 13.12 4.55
N LEU A 48 -2.58 12.19 4.17
CA LEU A 48 -1.31 12.53 3.51
C LEU A 48 -1.54 13.19 2.14
N ALA A 49 -2.50 12.69 1.37
CA ALA A 49 -2.89 13.26 0.08
C ALA A 49 -3.53 14.65 0.24
N GLN A 50 -4.42 14.82 1.21
CA GLN A 50 -5.03 16.12 1.53
C GLN A 50 -3.97 17.16 1.92
N LYS A 51 -2.93 16.74 2.64
CA LYS A 51 -1.77 17.57 3.01
C LYS A 51 -0.77 17.75 1.86
N GLN A 52 -1.05 17.23 0.66
CA GLN A 52 -0.18 17.29 -0.52
C GLN A 52 1.22 16.69 -0.27
N ARG A 53 1.34 15.75 0.68
CA ARG A 53 2.60 15.06 0.99
C ARG A 53 2.88 13.89 0.06
N ILE A 54 1.81 13.34 -0.51
CA ILE A 54 1.84 12.29 -1.53
C ILE A 54 0.86 12.66 -2.63
N ILE A 55 1.14 12.22 -3.85
CA ILE A 55 0.24 12.36 -4.99
C ILE A 55 -0.32 10.98 -5.25
N LEU A 56 -1.65 10.86 -5.20
CA LEU A 56 -2.34 9.63 -5.54
C LEU A 56 -2.65 9.67 -7.03
N ASN A 57 -2.10 8.73 -7.79
CA ASN A 57 -2.41 8.55 -9.20
C ASN A 57 -2.48 7.05 -9.51
N PRO A 58 -3.66 6.45 -9.76
CA PRO A 58 -5.00 7.08 -9.75
C PRO A 58 -5.49 7.51 -8.35
N SER A 59 -6.69 8.10 -8.27
CA SER A 59 -7.24 8.58 -6.99
C SER A 59 -7.44 7.42 -5.98
N ALA A 60 -7.41 7.69 -4.67
CA ALA A 60 -7.57 6.63 -3.65
C ALA A 60 -8.88 5.82 -3.80
N GLN A 61 -9.93 6.41 -4.37
CA GLN A 61 -11.19 5.71 -4.64
C GLN A 61 -11.08 4.64 -5.73
N GLU A 62 -10.12 4.76 -6.64
CA GLU A 62 -9.88 3.77 -7.69
C GLU A 62 -9.04 2.58 -7.19
N TRP A 63 -8.48 2.68 -5.99
CA TRP A 63 -7.67 1.61 -5.37
C TRP A 63 -8.46 0.70 -4.43
N ILE A 64 -9.66 1.13 -4.01
CA ILE A 64 -10.57 0.42 -3.11
C ILE A 64 -11.63 -0.30 -3.94
#